data_AF-A0A1V5F205-F1
#
_entry.id   AF-A0A1V5F205-F1
#
_cell.length_a   1.000
_cell.length_b   1.000
_cell.length_c   1.000
_cell.angle_alpha   90.00
_cell.angle_beta   90.00
_cell.angle_gamma   90.00
#
_symmetry.space_group_name_H-M   'P 1'
#
loop_
_entity.id
_entity.type
_entity.pdbx_description
1 polymer ?
#
loop_
_entity_poly.entity_id
_entity_poly.type
_entity_poly.pdbx_seq_one_letter_code
_entity_poly.pdbx_strand_id
1 'polypeptide(L)'
;MENKVSKRWLTIILLISVSFNLAFIGSFIYLHWFHPHPQPPVKEAEMRGPHPPFGPPPFERDEEIGKLRNQFENIKHSLMLELAKDPVDMTTVNVLIDSSLVAQNNLERRLAERMVAYRKTLTAEEAKEHFQRRAEFAKKRLNRKNISQDRRNK
;
A
#
# COMPACT_ATOMS: atom_id res chain seq x y z
N MET A 1 20.39 39.65 49.79
CA MET A 1 20.96 40.53 48.75
C MET A 1 20.04 40.49 47.54
N GLU A 2 19.17 41.50 47.40
CA GLU A 2 18.26 41.61 46.26
C GLU A 2 19.02 42.19 45.06
N ASN A 3 19.23 41.38 44.02
CA ASN A 3 19.78 41.86 42.76
C ASN A 3 18.70 42.67 42.03
N LYS A 4 18.77 44.01 42.13
CA LYS A 4 17.97 44.93 41.29
C LYS A 4 18.47 44.81 39.85
N VAL A 5 17.85 43.93 39.06
CA VAL A 5 18.09 43.82 37.63
C VAL A 5 17.77 45.17 36.99
N SER A 6 18.77 45.81 36.36
CA SER A 6 18.59 47.12 35.76
C SER A 6 17.57 47.05 34.60
N LYS A 7 16.73 48.08 34.44
CA LYS A 7 15.71 48.13 33.36
C LYS A 7 16.32 47.85 31.98
N ARG A 8 17.55 48.31 31.73
CA ARG A 8 18.31 48.06 30.50
C ARG A 8 18.59 46.57 30.28
N TRP A 9 18.93 45.84 31.34
CA TRP A 9 19.14 44.39 31.28
C TRP A 9 17.86 43.62 30.99
N LEU A 10 16.74 44.03 31.59
CA LEU A 10 15.42 43.47 31.27
C LEU A 10 15.06 43.69 29.79
N THR A 11 15.33 44.89 29.25
CA THR A 11 15.11 45.18 27.82
C THR A 11 16.00 44.32 26.92
N ILE A 12 17.28 44.11 27.29
CA ILE A 12 18.19 43.27 26.51
C ILE A 12 17.71 41.81 26.50
N ILE A 13 17.34 41.25 27.65
CA ILE A 13 16.82 39.88 27.73
C ILE A 13 15.52 39.73 26.93
N LEU A 14 14.64 40.73 26.99
CA LEU A 14 13.41 40.75 26.21
C LEU A 14 13.69 40.72 24.70
N LEU A 15 14.61 41.55 24.21
CA LEU A 15 14.99 41.59 22.80
C LEU A 15 15.60 40.27 22.33
N ILE A 16 16.46 39.64 23.15
CA ILE A 16 17.00 38.31 22.87
C ILE A 16 15.87 37.28 22.78
N SER A 17 14.96 37.25 23.76
CA SER A 17 13.84 36.30 23.79
C SER A 17 12.90 36.45 22.59
N VAL A 18 12.60 37.69 22.20
CA VAL A 18 11.75 37.98 21.03
C VAL A 18 12.45 37.55 19.73
N SER A 19 13.75 37.81 19.61
CA SER A 19 14.52 37.45 18.41
C SER A 19 14.58 35.93 18.21
N PHE A 20 14.80 35.16 19.28
CA PHE A 20 14.78 33.70 19.23
C PHE A 20 13.39 33.15 18.87
N ASN A 21 12.30 33.73 19.41
CA ASN A 21 10.94 33.33 19.05
C ASN A 21 10.64 33.62 17.57
N LEU A 22 11.02 34.79 17.07
CA LEU A 22 10.86 35.12 15.64
C LEU A 22 11.66 34.18 14.74
N ALA A 23 12.90 33.84 15.12
CA ALA A 23 13.71 32.89 14.36
C ALA A 23 13.08 31.50 14.29
N PHE A 24 12.48 31.03 15.40
CA PHE A 24 11.83 29.72 15.46
C PHE A 24 10.56 29.67 14.61
N ILE A 25 9.69 30.68 14.73
CA ILE A 25 8.46 30.80 13.94
C ILE A 25 8.79 30.99 12.46
N GLY A 26 9.75 31.86 12.14
CA GLY A 26 10.21 32.10 10.77
C GLY A 26 10.80 30.85 10.12
N SER A 27 11.61 30.08 10.85
CA SER A 27 12.16 28.81 10.39
C SER A 27 11.08 27.77 10.13
N PHE A 28 10.10 27.65 11.03
CA PHE A 28 8.98 26.73 10.88
C PHE A 28 8.13 27.05 9.63
N ILE A 29 7.80 28.33 9.43
CA ILE A 29 7.05 28.79 8.26
C ILE A 29 7.87 28.56 6.97
N TYR A 30 9.16 28.88 6.98
CA TYR A 30 10.04 28.69 5.84
C TYR A 30 10.19 27.22 5.44
N LEU A 31 10.38 26.33 6.42
CA LEU A 31 10.50 24.89 6.20
C LEU A 31 9.18 24.27 5.72
N HIS A 32 8.03 24.78 6.17
CA HIS A 32 6.74 24.21 5.82
C HIS A 32 6.20 24.71 4.47
N TRP A 33 6.46 25.97 4.09
CA TRP A 33 5.95 26.54 2.84
C TRP A 33 6.97 26.58 1.70
N PHE A 34 8.26 26.75 1.99
CA PHE A 34 9.27 27.04 0.97
C PHE A 34 10.36 25.97 0.85
N HIS A 35 10.46 25.02 1.78
CA HIS A 35 11.25 23.81 1.54
C HIS A 35 10.37 22.72 0.94
N PRO A 36 10.66 22.26 -0.30
CA PRO A 36 10.07 21.03 -0.77
C PRO A 36 10.43 19.93 0.23
N HIS A 37 9.44 19.14 0.66
CA HIS A 37 9.71 17.93 1.43
C HIS A 37 10.88 17.20 0.77
N PRO A 38 11.91 16.76 1.53
CA PRO A 38 12.98 15.99 0.95
C PRO A 38 12.32 14.86 0.21
N GLN A 39 12.42 14.89 -1.12
CA GLN A 39 11.87 13.82 -1.92
C GLN A 39 12.52 12.55 -1.34
N PRO A 40 11.74 11.52 -0.99
CA PRO A 40 12.35 10.24 -0.65
C PRO A 40 13.34 9.98 -1.78
N PRO A 41 14.60 9.63 -1.48
CA PRO A 41 15.64 9.50 -2.51
C PRO A 41 14.98 8.73 -3.63
N VAL A 42 14.89 9.38 -4.80
CA VAL A 42 14.38 8.71 -5.99
C VAL A 42 15.22 7.46 -6.02
N LYS A 43 14.59 6.32 -5.75
CA LYS A 43 15.22 5.04 -6.00
C LYS A 43 15.28 5.04 -7.51
N GLU A 44 16.35 5.65 -8.01
CA GLU A 44 16.76 5.64 -9.40
C GLU A 44 16.57 4.22 -9.88
N ALA A 45 16.17 4.13 -11.13
CA ALA A 45 15.64 2.98 -11.85
C ALA A 45 16.20 1.57 -11.54
N GLU A 46 17.28 1.40 -10.77
CA GLU A 46 17.89 0.16 -10.30
C GLU A 46 16.99 -0.76 -9.45
N MET A 47 15.89 -0.26 -8.84
CA MET A 47 14.91 -1.15 -8.18
C MET A 47 13.83 -1.70 -9.11
N ARG A 48 13.73 -1.20 -10.35
CA ARG A 48 13.01 -1.91 -11.40
C ARG A 48 14.04 -2.77 -12.10
N GLY A 49 14.24 -3.97 -11.55
CA GLY A 49 14.89 -5.05 -12.30
C GLY A 49 14.31 -5.12 -13.71
N PRO A 50 15.07 -5.66 -14.69
CA PRO A 50 14.75 -5.58 -16.11
C PRO A 50 13.26 -5.81 -16.33
N HIS A 51 12.62 -4.88 -17.03
CA HIS A 51 11.23 -5.06 -17.45
C HIS A 51 11.10 -6.48 -17.98
N PRO A 52 10.18 -7.29 -17.44
CA PRO A 52 10.11 -8.69 -17.81
C PRO A 52 9.99 -8.74 -19.35
N PRO A 53 10.75 -9.61 -20.04
CA PRO A 53 10.70 -9.76 -21.50
C PRO A 53 9.27 -10.05 -21.98
N PHE A 54 8.43 -10.57 -21.08
CA PHE A 54 7.00 -10.71 -21.24
C PHE A 54 6.28 -9.59 -20.48
N GLY A 55 5.43 -8.84 -21.18
CA GLY A 55 4.45 -7.96 -20.55
C GLY A 55 3.48 -8.74 -19.64
N PRO A 56 2.56 -8.05 -18.95
CA PRO A 56 1.52 -8.74 -18.17
C PRO A 56 0.81 -9.75 -19.07
N PRO A 57 0.57 -10.99 -18.59
CA PRO A 57 -0.05 -12.01 -19.41
C PRO A 57 -1.43 -11.53 -19.88
N PRO A 58 -1.85 -11.89 -21.10
CA PRO A 58 -3.00 -11.29 -21.76
C PRO A 58 -4.31 -11.45 -20.98
N PHE A 59 -4.41 -12.51 -20.16
CA PHE A 59 -5.57 -12.77 -19.32
C PHE A 59 -5.71 -11.85 -18.10
N GLU A 60 -4.70 -11.06 -17.75
CA GLU A 60 -4.85 -10.00 -16.73
C GLU A 60 -5.77 -8.87 -17.20
N ARG A 61 -5.95 -8.71 -18.51
CA ARG A 61 -6.85 -7.72 -19.13
C ARG A 61 -8.16 -8.33 -19.62
N ASP A 62 -8.44 -9.59 -19.28
CA ASP A 62 -9.69 -10.24 -19.67
C ASP A 62 -10.89 -9.58 -18.96
N GLU A 63 -11.84 -9.07 -19.74
CA GLU A 63 -13.04 -8.40 -19.23
C GLU A 63 -13.90 -9.30 -18.33
N GLU A 64 -13.97 -10.60 -18.62
CA GLU A 64 -14.75 -11.54 -17.80
C GLU A 64 -14.11 -11.72 -16.43
N ILE A 65 -12.77 -11.84 -16.38
CA ILE A 65 -12.02 -11.88 -15.12
C ILE A 65 -12.21 -10.56 -14.36
N GLY A 66 -12.22 -9.43 -15.07
CA GLY A 66 -12.54 -8.13 -14.51
C GLY A 66 -13.93 -8.09 -13.84
N LYS A 67 -14.96 -8.58 -14.54
CA LYS A 67 -16.33 -8.67 -14.00
C LYS A 67 -16.41 -9.56 -12.77
N LEU A 68 -15.80 -10.76 -12.81
CA LEU A 68 -15.77 -11.70 -11.68
C LEU A 68 -15.04 -11.10 -10.46
N ARG A 69 -13.95 -10.37 -10.69
CA ARG A 69 -13.23 -9.65 -9.63
C ARG A 69 -14.09 -8.58 -8.98
N ASN A 70 -14.76 -7.76 -9.80
CA ASN A 70 -15.66 -6.71 -9.30
C ASN A 70 -16.81 -7.31 -8.50
N GLN A 71 -17.39 -8.42 -8.97
CA GLN A 71 -18.43 -9.14 -8.24
C GLN A 71 -17.95 -9.62 -6.87
N PHE A 72 -16.76 -10.24 -6.80
CA PHE A 72 -16.18 -10.69 -5.54
C PHE A 72 -15.90 -9.53 -4.57
N GLU A 73 -15.30 -8.44 -5.04
CA GLU A 73 -15.03 -7.26 -4.20
C GLU A 73 -16.31 -6.58 -3.71
N ASN A 74 -17.37 -6.52 -4.54
CA ASN A 74 -18.67 -6.00 -4.13
C ASN A 74 -19.31 -6.83 -3.02
N ILE A 75 -19.28 -8.17 -3.13
CA ILE A 75 -19.80 -9.07 -2.09
C ILE A 75 -19.02 -8.86 -0.78
N LYS A 76 -17.69 -8.78 -0.87
CA LYS A 76 -16.83 -8.51 0.29
C LYS A 76 -17.17 -7.17 0.94
N HIS A 77 -17.39 -6.12 0.14
CA HIS A 77 -17.82 -4.82 0.64
C HIS A 77 -19.18 -4.92 1.36
N SER A 78 -20.18 -5.57 0.77
CA SER A 78 -21.47 -5.80 1.41
C SER A 78 -21.34 -6.58 2.72
N LEU A 79 -20.47 -7.59 2.78
CA LEU A 79 -20.18 -8.32 4.01
C LEU A 79 -19.60 -7.41 5.10
N MET A 80 -18.68 -6.51 4.75
CA MET A 80 -18.13 -5.55 5.71
C MET A 80 -19.19 -4.57 6.23
N LEU A 81 -20.11 -4.12 5.36
CA LEU A 81 -21.21 -3.26 5.76
C LEU A 81 -22.20 -3.98 6.70
N GLU A 82 -22.51 -5.25 6.43
CA GLU A 82 -23.40 -6.03 7.29
C GLU A 82 -22.81 -6.24 8.68
N LEU A 83 -21.52 -6.58 8.74
CA LEU A 83 -20.79 -6.78 10.01
C LEU A 83 -20.63 -5.48 10.82
N ALA A 84 -20.80 -4.32 10.20
CA ALA A 84 -20.72 -3.02 10.88
C ALA A 84 -22.04 -2.56 11.52
N LYS A 85 -23.16 -3.27 11.30
CA LYS A 85 -24.46 -2.94 11.88
C LYS A 85 -24.58 -3.36 13.35
N ASP A 86 -25.51 -2.73 14.06
CA ASP A 86 -25.91 -3.12 15.42
C ASP A 86 -27.46 -3.13 15.52
N PRO A 87 -28.12 -4.29 15.72
CA PRO A 87 -27.53 -5.62 15.81
C PRO A 87 -27.08 -6.16 14.44
N VAL A 88 -26.13 -7.09 14.45
CA VAL A 88 -25.67 -7.80 13.25
C VAL A 88 -26.71 -8.85 12.82
N ASP A 89 -27.12 -8.84 11.55
CA ASP A 89 -27.96 -9.90 10.98
C ASP A 89 -27.11 -11.08 10.49
N MET A 90 -27.02 -12.10 11.33
CA MET A 90 -26.26 -13.32 11.02
C MET A 90 -26.82 -14.12 9.85
N THR A 91 -28.11 -13.99 9.52
CA THR A 91 -28.71 -14.68 8.37
C THR A 91 -28.13 -14.11 7.08
N THR A 92 -28.12 -12.78 6.97
CA THR A 92 -27.54 -12.06 5.83
C THR A 92 -26.02 -12.28 5.74
N VAL A 93 -25.31 -12.28 6.87
CA VAL A 93 -23.87 -12.58 6.91
C VAL A 93 -23.56 -13.96 6.31
N ASN A 94 -24.30 -15.01 6.71
CA ASN A 94 -24.07 -16.36 6.19
C ASN A 94 -24.30 -16.45 4.68
N VAL A 95 -25.37 -15.81 4.18
CA VAL A 95 -25.65 -15.74 2.74
C VAL A 95 -24.53 -15.03 1.98
N LEU A 96 -23.98 -13.95 2.53
CA LEU A 96 -22.86 -13.21 1.93
C LEU A 96 -21.55 -14.02 1.94
N ILE A 97 -21.31 -14.80 2.99
CA ILE A 97 -20.16 -15.72 3.06
C ILE A 97 -20.26 -16.79 1.98
N ASP A 98 -21.41 -17.46 1.85
CA ASP A 98 -21.63 -18.50 0.83
C ASP A 98 -21.46 -17.92 -0.58
N SER A 99 -22.05 -16.74 -0.81
CA SER A 99 -21.92 -16.01 -2.07
C SER A 99 -20.47 -15.63 -2.38
N SER A 100 -19.70 -15.23 -1.37
CA SER A 100 -18.28 -14.88 -1.47
C SER A 100 -17.45 -16.09 -1.89
N LEU A 101 -17.70 -17.26 -1.29
CA LEU A 101 -17.01 -18.51 -1.63
C LEU A 101 -17.29 -18.93 -3.08
N VAL A 102 -18.55 -18.84 -3.53
CA VAL A 102 -18.92 -19.13 -4.92
C VAL A 102 -18.23 -18.16 -5.88
N ALA A 103 -18.27 -16.86 -5.59
CA ALA A 103 -17.64 -15.83 -6.41
C ALA A 103 -16.10 -16.02 -6.50
N GLN A 104 -15.46 -16.33 -5.37
CA GLN A 104 -14.02 -16.61 -5.34
C GLN A 104 -13.68 -17.85 -6.17
N ASN A 105 -14.42 -18.95 -6.01
CA ASN A 105 -14.18 -20.18 -6.76
C ASN A 105 -14.32 -19.95 -8.28
N ASN A 106 -15.35 -19.21 -8.70
CA ASN A 106 -15.55 -18.87 -10.11
C ASN A 106 -14.41 -18.01 -10.67
N LEU A 107 -13.97 -17.00 -9.92
CA LEU A 107 -12.83 -16.15 -10.30
C LEU A 107 -11.53 -16.96 -10.45
N GLU A 108 -11.20 -17.76 -9.44
CA GLU A 108 -9.97 -18.57 -9.43
C GLU A 108 -9.99 -19.63 -10.54
N ARG A 109 -11.13 -20.29 -10.76
CA ARG A 109 -11.29 -21.24 -11.87
C ARG A 109 -11.02 -20.57 -13.20
N ARG A 110 -11.62 -19.40 -13.45
CA ARG A 110 -11.45 -18.67 -14.72
C ARG A 110 -10.00 -18.22 -14.92
N LEU A 111 -9.36 -17.73 -13.87
CA LEU A 111 -7.94 -17.36 -13.89
C LEU A 111 -7.06 -18.56 -14.22
N ALA A 112 -7.31 -19.72 -13.60
CA ALA A 112 -6.55 -20.94 -13.85
C ALA A 112 -6.72 -21.44 -15.30
N GLU A 113 -7.95 -21.47 -15.81
CA GLU A 113 -8.23 -21.83 -17.21
C GLU A 113 -7.47 -20.96 -18.20
N ARG A 114 -7.51 -19.64 -18.01
CA ARG A 114 -6.80 -18.69 -18.87
C ARG A 114 -5.29 -18.80 -18.74
N MET A 115 -4.78 -19.08 -17.54
CA MET A 115 -3.37 -19.33 -17.30
C MET A 115 -2.88 -20.59 -18.04
N VAL A 116 -3.67 -21.66 -18.01
CA VAL A 116 -3.38 -22.90 -18.75
C VAL A 116 -3.44 -22.66 -20.26
N ALA A 117 -4.45 -21.93 -20.74
CA ALA A 117 -4.56 -21.56 -22.16
C ALA A 117 -3.33 -20.77 -22.62
N TYR A 118 -2.89 -19.77 -21.84
CA TYR A 118 -1.68 -19.02 -22.12
C TYR A 118 -0.41 -19.88 -22.07
N ARG A 119 -0.30 -20.81 -21.10
CA ARG A 119 0.82 -21.75 -21.05
C ARG A 119 0.95 -22.56 -22.35
N LYS A 120 -0.17 -22.94 -22.98
CA LYS A 120 -0.18 -23.70 -24.24
C LYS A 120 0.30 -22.88 -25.44
N THR A 121 0.30 -21.55 -25.38
CA THR A 121 0.82 -20.71 -26.47
C THR A 121 2.34 -20.47 -26.39
N LEU A 122 2.99 -20.92 -25.31
CA LEU A 122 4.42 -20.70 -25.07
C LEU A 122 5.23 -21.98 -25.31
N THR A 123 6.46 -21.81 -25.79
CA THR A 123 7.46 -22.88 -25.79
C THR A 123 7.83 -23.30 -24.37
N ALA A 124 8.53 -24.44 -24.23
CA ALA A 124 8.94 -24.93 -22.92
C ALA A 124 9.87 -23.94 -22.19
N GLU A 125 10.81 -23.32 -22.91
CA GLU A 125 11.76 -22.36 -22.34
C GLU A 125 11.09 -21.04 -21.95
N GLU A 126 10.23 -20.49 -22.81
CA GLU A 126 9.48 -19.25 -22.49
C GLU A 126 8.56 -19.45 -21.28
N ALA A 127 7.88 -20.59 -21.22
CA ALA A 127 7.03 -20.91 -20.09
C ALA A 127 7.84 -21.09 -18.80
N LYS A 128 9.00 -21.76 -18.89
CA LYS A 128 9.91 -21.92 -17.75
C LYS A 128 10.34 -20.56 -17.22
N GLU A 129 10.83 -19.68 -18.08
CA GLU A 129 11.23 -18.33 -17.68
C GLU A 129 10.05 -17.53 -17.07
N HIS A 130 8.91 -17.50 -17.76
CA HIS A 130 7.75 -16.72 -17.34
C HIS A 130 7.16 -17.20 -16.01
N PHE A 131 6.87 -18.50 -15.87
CA PHE A 131 6.21 -19.03 -14.69
C PHE A 131 7.15 -19.19 -13.49
N GLN A 132 8.43 -19.53 -13.69
CA GLN A 132 9.40 -19.57 -12.57
C GLN A 132 9.59 -18.19 -11.96
N ARG A 133 9.78 -17.16 -12.80
CA ARG A 133 9.91 -15.78 -12.32
C ARG A 133 8.67 -15.33 -11.55
N ARG A 134 7.47 -15.67 -12.03
CA ARG A 134 6.20 -15.35 -11.34
C ARG A 134 6.07 -16.06 -10.00
N ALA A 135 6.51 -17.32 -9.91
CA ALA A 135 6.57 -18.06 -8.65
C ALA A 135 7.56 -17.44 -7.65
N GLU A 136 8.74 -17.01 -8.11
CA GLU A 136 9.71 -16.29 -7.28
C GLU A 136 9.16 -14.97 -6.76
N PHE A 137 8.47 -14.20 -7.59
CA PHE A 137 7.81 -12.97 -7.16
C PHE A 137 6.74 -13.23 -6.10
N ALA A 138 5.94 -14.28 -6.26
CA ALA A 138 4.96 -14.69 -5.27
C ALA A 138 5.63 -15.03 -3.92
N LYS A 139 6.72 -15.82 -3.95
CA LYS A 139 7.51 -16.16 -2.76
C LYS A 139 8.12 -14.94 -2.08
N LYS A 140 8.73 -14.02 -2.84
CA LYS A 140 9.30 -12.76 -2.32
C LYS A 140 8.22 -11.91 -1.63
N ARG A 141 7.01 -11.84 -2.19
CA ARG A 141 5.89 -11.10 -1.61
C ARG A 141 5.44 -11.69 -0.27
N LEU A 142 5.37 -13.02 -0.16
CA LEU A 142 5.06 -13.71 1.09
C LEU A 142 6.12 -13.39 2.16
N ASN A 143 7.40 -13.53 1.83
CA ASN A 143 8.49 -13.27 2.76
C ASN A 143 8.52 -11.81 3.27
N ARG A 144 8.21 -10.83 2.41
CA ARG A 144 8.12 -9.42 2.83
C ARG A 144 7.03 -9.17 3.86
N LYS A 145 5.88 -9.85 3.73
CA LYS A 145 4.79 -9.74 4.72
C LYS A 145 5.25 -10.24 6.09
N ASN A 146 5.91 -11.39 6.12
CA ASN A 146 6.41 -11.99 7.36
C ASN A 146 7.43 -11.08 8.08
N ILE A 147 8.38 -10.50 7.34
CA ILE A 147 9.37 -9.57 7.91
C ILE A 147 8.70 -8.34 8.56
N SER A 148 7.62 -7.82 7.96
CA SER A 148 6.90 -6.67 8.53
C SER A 148 6.12 -7.03 9.80
N GLN A 149 5.62 -8.27 9.89
CA GLN A 149 4.90 -8.78 11.06
C GLN A 149 5.85 -9.04 12.24
N ASP A 150 7.01 -9.65 12.00
CA ASP A 150 8.02 -9.90 13.03
C ASP A 150 8.56 -8.62 13.69
N ARG A 151 8.63 -7.52 12.92
CA ARG A 151 9.05 -6.21 13.45
C ARG A 151 7.98 -5.52 14.29
N ARG A 152 6.71 -5.89 14.15
CA ARG A 152 5.58 -5.28 14.87
C ARG A 152 5.26 -6.01 16.19
N ASN A 153 5.75 -7.24 16.32
CA ASN A 153 5.59 -8.09 17.51
C ASN A 153 6.84 -8.08 18.43
N LYS A 154 7.82 -7.21 18.15
CA LYS A 154 8.97 -6.89 19.03
C LYS A 154 8.76 -5.52 19.65
#